data_AF-A0A0P9N8K5-F1
#
_entry.id   AF-A0A0P9N8K5-F1
#
_cell.length_a   1.000
_cell.length_b   1.000
_cell.length_c   1.000
_cell.angle_alpha   90.00
_cell.angle_beta   90.00
_cell.angle_gamma   90.00
#
_symmetry.space_group_name_H-M   'P 1'
#
loop_
_entity.id
_entity.type
_entity.pdbx_description
1 polymer ?
#
loop_
_entity_poly.entity_id
_entity_poly.type
_entity_poly.pdbx_seq_one_letter_code
_entity_poly.pdbx_strand_id
1 'polypeptide(L)'
;MGNYAQTQYSLRLWDVASEFVLCDNFFQGAFGGSFLNHQYLISATAPIYPNAAESPAKSQIATLQSFNPQDPRLKPLDKSPASAMEGPPQFGPSAITPDNYAVNTMAPPYWPTWLRDPQNPDYSKPDLPNVLVPQSHEHIGDKLSKRNVDWAWYAGAWQVTLDEFKDSTGIPKIPNFQYHHQPFNYFKQQGPQNPEERKKRLRDGGLGDESSTNRFLDDAEAGKLPAVTFYKPQGNLNMHAGYADVAAGDRHIDRVIKVLRKSPQWDNMVIVVTVDENGGWWDHVAPPKGDRFGPGTRIPALVISPFARKGKVDHTVYDTASILRLITRVHGLEKLDGLKRRDDAMIARGQAPMGDLTNALHFPA
;
A
#
# COMPACT_ATOMS: atom_id res chain seq x y z
N MET A 1 -19.79 14.60 9.84
CA MET A 1 -18.56 13.81 9.59
C MET A 1 -17.38 14.77 9.46
N GLY A 2 -16.20 14.41 9.96
CA GLY A 2 -15.01 15.26 9.91
C GLY A 2 -14.43 15.38 8.51
N ASN A 3 -13.82 16.52 8.18
CA ASN A 3 -13.03 16.76 6.98
C ASN A 3 -11.90 17.76 7.27
N TYR A 4 -10.83 17.72 6.49
CA TYR A 4 -9.75 18.71 6.56
C TYR A 4 -9.95 19.76 5.46
N ALA A 5 -10.44 20.93 5.83
CA ALA A 5 -10.64 22.04 4.90
C ALA A 5 -9.33 22.83 4.67
N GLN A 6 -9.28 23.56 3.56
CA GLN A 6 -8.30 24.63 3.40
C GLN A 6 -8.59 25.72 4.45
N THR A 7 -7.70 25.90 5.41
CA THR A 7 -7.80 26.91 6.47
C THR A 7 -6.64 27.90 6.38
N GLN A 8 -6.54 28.86 7.32
CA GLN A 8 -5.37 29.73 7.46
C GLN A 8 -4.03 28.97 7.62
N TYR A 9 -4.08 27.70 8.04
CA TYR A 9 -2.97 26.76 7.98
C TYR A 9 -3.15 25.91 6.71
N SER A 10 -2.74 26.42 5.56
CA SER A 10 -2.88 25.72 4.27
C SER A 10 -2.14 24.38 4.30
N LEU A 11 -2.85 23.29 4.00
CA LEU A 11 -2.23 22.01 3.66
C LEU A 11 -1.53 22.19 2.30
N ARG A 12 -0.24 21.86 2.25
CA ARG A 12 0.64 22.07 1.09
C ARG A 12 0.22 21.23 -0.10
N LEU A 13 -0.44 20.10 0.14
CA LEU A 13 -0.98 19.27 -0.93
C LEU A 13 -2.05 19.99 -1.79
N TRP A 14 -2.74 21.00 -1.27
CA TRP A 14 -3.63 21.84 -2.09
C TRP A 14 -2.85 22.66 -3.12
N ASP A 15 -1.69 23.20 -2.73
CA ASP A 15 -0.83 23.95 -3.65
C ASP A 15 -0.31 23.02 -4.76
N VAL A 16 0.11 21.80 -4.40
CA VAL A 16 0.52 20.77 -5.37
C VAL A 16 -0.64 20.40 -6.31
N ALA A 17 -1.84 20.19 -5.78
CA ALA A 17 -3.02 19.87 -6.58
C ALA A 17 -3.40 21.01 -7.54
N SER A 18 -3.23 22.26 -7.11
CA SER A 18 -3.48 23.44 -7.95
C SER A 18 -2.48 23.58 -9.11
N GLU A 19 -1.23 23.14 -8.89
CA GLU A 19 -0.18 23.17 -9.91
C GLU A 19 -0.27 21.97 -10.88
N PHE A 20 -0.58 20.78 -10.37
CA PHE A 20 -0.51 19.52 -11.14
C PHE A 20 -1.89 18.91 -11.38
N VAL A 21 -2.01 17.58 -11.28
CA VAL A 21 -3.27 16.86 -11.52
C VAL A 21 -3.76 16.23 -10.23
N LEU A 22 -5.01 16.52 -9.88
CA LEU A 22 -5.76 15.80 -8.85
C LEU A 22 -6.64 14.73 -9.50
N CYS A 23 -6.52 13.48 -9.08
CA CYS A 23 -7.43 12.41 -9.50
C CYS A 23 -8.55 12.27 -8.46
N ASP A 24 -9.74 12.78 -8.76
CA ASP A 24 -10.88 12.80 -7.82
C ASP A 24 -11.78 11.56 -7.92
N ASN A 25 -11.37 10.58 -8.70
CA ASN A 25 -12.06 9.31 -8.89
C ASN A 25 -11.10 8.12 -8.74
N PHE A 26 -10.18 8.23 -7.77
CA PHE A 26 -9.14 7.26 -7.44
C PHE A 26 -9.51 6.47 -6.18
N PHE A 27 -9.65 5.16 -6.29
CA PHE A 27 -10.11 4.28 -5.20
C PHE A 27 -8.99 3.42 -4.62
N GLN A 28 -9.09 3.04 -3.35
CA GLN A 28 -8.19 2.01 -2.83
C GLN A 28 -8.47 0.66 -3.54
N GLY A 29 -7.43 -0.11 -3.83
CA GLY A 29 -7.55 -1.33 -4.66
C GLY A 29 -8.50 -2.39 -4.10
N ALA A 30 -8.61 -2.47 -2.76
CA ALA A 30 -9.49 -3.39 -2.06
C ALA A 30 -10.15 -2.74 -0.82
N PHE A 31 -11.35 -3.21 -0.46
CA PHE A 31 -11.97 -2.90 0.82
C PHE A 31 -11.11 -3.42 1.98
N GLY A 32 -10.96 -2.62 3.04
CA GLY A 32 -10.18 -2.97 4.22
C GLY A 32 -9.01 -2.03 4.45
N GLY A 33 -8.13 -2.43 5.37
CA GLY A 33 -7.05 -1.58 5.86
C GLY A 33 -5.74 -1.71 5.10
N SER A 34 -4.68 -1.18 5.72
CA SER A 34 -3.37 -0.98 5.11
C SER A 34 -2.72 -2.23 4.56
N PHE A 35 -2.78 -3.34 5.30
CA PHE A 35 -2.17 -4.60 4.89
C PHE A 35 -2.62 -5.02 3.49
N LEU A 36 -3.93 -5.18 3.28
CA LEU A 36 -4.46 -5.68 2.02
C LEU A 36 -4.19 -4.70 0.88
N ASN A 37 -4.34 -3.40 1.12
CA ASN A 37 -4.11 -2.39 0.08
C ASN A 37 -2.63 -2.27 -0.33
N HIS A 38 -1.68 -2.51 0.58
CA HIS A 38 -0.26 -2.60 0.20
C HIS A 38 0.03 -3.86 -0.63
N GLN A 39 -0.63 -5.01 -0.37
CA GLN A 39 -0.49 -6.21 -1.20
C GLN A 39 -1.09 -5.98 -2.60
N TYR A 40 -2.26 -5.33 -2.65
CA TYR A 40 -2.92 -4.94 -3.90
C TYR A 40 -2.10 -3.93 -4.70
N LEU A 41 -1.45 -2.96 -4.04
CA LEU A 41 -0.60 -1.96 -4.68
C LEU A 41 0.50 -2.59 -5.54
N ILE A 42 1.06 -3.73 -5.11
CA ILE A 42 2.20 -4.36 -5.82
C ILE A 42 1.79 -5.51 -6.74
N SER A 43 0.61 -6.11 -6.56
CA SER A 43 0.22 -7.35 -7.25
C SER A 43 -1.20 -7.39 -7.81
N ALA A 44 -2.04 -6.41 -7.47
CA ALA A 44 -3.48 -6.40 -7.74
C ALA A 44 -4.19 -7.70 -7.30
N THR A 45 -3.67 -8.35 -6.26
CA THR A 45 -4.10 -9.68 -5.81
C THR A 45 -4.14 -9.72 -4.29
N ALA A 46 -5.22 -10.27 -3.74
CA ALA A 46 -5.28 -10.61 -2.32
C ALA A 46 -4.31 -11.78 -2.03
N PRO A 47 -3.48 -11.69 -0.98
CA PRO A 47 -2.59 -12.78 -0.59
C PRO A 47 -3.39 -13.99 -0.08
N ILE A 48 -2.79 -15.16 -0.19
CA ILE A 48 -3.42 -16.43 0.20
C ILE A 48 -2.68 -17.02 1.39
N TYR A 49 -3.44 -17.55 2.35
CA TYR A 49 -2.95 -18.41 3.43
C TYR A 49 -3.42 -19.84 3.15
N PRO A 50 -2.64 -20.68 2.43
CA PRO A 50 -3.04 -22.05 2.11
C PRO A 50 -3.32 -22.86 3.38
N ASN A 51 -4.40 -23.65 3.37
CA ASN A 51 -4.79 -24.55 4.45
C ASN A 51 -4.87 -23.86 5.83
N ALA A 52 -5.43 -22.65 5.88
CA ALA A 52 -5.49 -21.87 7.13
C ALA A 52 -6.21 -22.61 8.26
N ALA A 53 -7.20 -23.45 7.95
CA ALA A 53 -7.95 -24.22 8.95
C ALA A 53 -7.10 -25.26 9.70
N GLU A 54 -5.98 -25.69 9.10
CA GLU A 54 -5.06 -26.71 9.62
C GLU A 54 -3.77 -26.09 10.17
N SER A 55 -3.69 -24.76 10.20
CA SER A 55 -2.49 -24.02 10.58
C SER A 55 -2.67 -23.31 11.94
N PRO A 56 -1.60 -22.70 12.48
CA PRO A 56 -1.71 -21.80 13.63
C PRO A 56 -2.72 -20.66 13.40
N ALA A 57 -2.95 -20.24 12.15
CA ALA A 57 -3.85 -19.15 11.78
C ALA A 57 -5.34 -19.53 11.76
N LYS A 58 -5.72 -20.77 12.09
CA LYS A 58 -7.13 -21.21 12.11
C LYS A 58 -8.04 -20.30 12.94
N SER A 59 -7.50 -19.69 14.01
CA SER A 59 -8.22 -18.76 14.89
C SER A 59 -8.46 -17.39 14.26
N GLN A 60 -7.88 -17.10 13.10
CA GLN A 60 -8.05 -15.85 12.36
C GLN A 60 -9.10 -15.92 11.25
N ILE A 61 -9.66 -17.11 11.01
CA ILE A 61 -10.66 -17.33 9.96
C ILE A 61 -11.98 -16.66 10.35
N ALA A 62 -12.50 -15.83 9.44
CA ALA A 62 -13.74 -15.11 9.58
C ALA A 62 -14.94 -16.06 9.68
N THR A 63 -15.87 -15.74 10.57
CA THR A 63 -17.22 -16.34 10.54
C THR A 63 -18.15 -15.44 9.74
N LEU A 64 -18.82 -16.00 8.73
CA LEU A 64 -19.71 -15.29 7.83
C LEU A 64 -21.18 -15.52 8.19
N GLN A 65 -22.08 -14.65 7.69
CA GLN A 65 -23.52 -14.78 7.92
C GLN A 65 -24.15 -16.00 7.26
N SER A 66 -23.50 -16.57 6.23
CA SER A 66 -23.92 -17.80 5.58
C SER A 66 -22.77 -18.80 5.47
N PHE A 67 -23.11 -20.03 5.07
CA PHE A 67 -22.12 -21.08 4.78
C PHE A 67 -21.36 -20.87 3.47
N ASN A 68 -21.72 -19.85 2.67
CA ASN A 68 -20.97 -19.51 1.47
C ASN A 68 -19.64 -18.87 1.89
N PRO A 69 -18.47 -19.46 1.57
CA PRO A 69 -17.17 -18.91 1.96
C PRO A 69 -16.86 -17.56 1.29
N GLN A 70 -17.64 -17.18 0.27
CA GLN A 70 -17.54 -15.91 -0.44
C GLN A 70 -18.53 -14.84 0.04
N ASP A 71 -19.37 -15.11 1.05
CA ASP A 71 -20.30 -14.11 1.58
C ASP A 71 -19.50 -12.89 2.10
N PRO A 72 -19.80 -11.66 1.64
CA PRO A 72 -19.07 -10.48 2.08
C PRO A 72 -19.44 -10.02 3.49
N ARG A 73 -20.41 -10.66 4.15
CA ARG A 73 -20.95 -10.22 5.45
C ARG A 73 -20.38 -11.06 6.59
N LEU A 74 -19.65 -10.39 7.49
CA LEU A 74 -19.23 -10.96 8.77
C LEU A 74 -20.44 -11.25 9.66
N LYS A 75 -20.40 -12.38 10.38
CA LYS A 75 -21.37 -12.69 11.43
C LYS A 75 -21.04 -11.86 12.67
N PRO A 76 -21.96 -11.00 13.16
CA PRO A 76 -21.78 -10.32 14.43
C PRO A 76 -21.65 -11.34 15.58
N LEU A 77 -20.90 -10.98 16.63
CA LEU A 77 -20.87 -11.76 17.86
C LEU A 77 -22.26 -11.78 18.50
N ASP A 78 -22.59 -12.83 19.26
CA ASP A 78 -23.91 -12.98 19.90
C ASP A 78 -24.24 -11.82 20.86
N LYS A 79 -23.22 -11.17 21.42
CA LYS A 79 -23.34 -9.98 22.29
C LYS A 79 -23.09 -8.65 21.57
N SER A 80 -23.00 -8.66 20.24
CA SER A 80 -22.85 -7.43 19.46
C SER A 80 -24.06 -6.51 19.69
N PRO A 81 -23.86 -5.19 19.85
CA PRO A 81 -24.96 -4.23 19.90
C PRO A 81 -25.91 -4.40 18.71
N ALA A 82 -27.22 -4.27 18.95
CA ALA A 82 -28.23 -4.46 17.90
C ALA A 82 -28.31 -3.28 16.94
N SER A 83 -27.81 -2.11 17.35
CA SER A 83 -27.75 -0.90 16.55
C SER A 83 -26.56 -0.02 16.91
N ALA A 84 -26.20 0.91 16.02
CA ALA A 84 -25.17 1.91 16.26
C ALA A 84 -25.49 2.85 17.44
N MET A 85 -26.75 2.91 17.90
CA MET A 85 -27.16 3.70 19.07
C MET A 85 -26.75 3.04 20.39
N GLU A 86 -26.63 1.71 20.40
CA GLU A 86 -26.24 0.91 21.58
C GLU A 86 -24.73 0.68 21.63
N GLY A 87 -24.03 0.86 20.52
CA GLY A 87 -22.58 0.76 20.41
C GLY A 87 -22.13 0.30 19.03
N PRO A 88 -20.81 0.27 18.78
CA PRO A 88 -20.27 -0.25 17.54
C PRO A 88 -20.53 -1.77 17.43
N PRO A 89 -20.85 -2.29 16.23
CA PRO A 89 -21.00 -3.72 16.03
C PRO A 89 -19.69 -4.45 16.36
N GLN A 90 -19.80 -5.63 16.97
CA GLN A 90 -18.67 -6.45 17.37
C GLN A 90 -18.61 -7.71 16.53
N PHE A 91 -17.41 -8.01 16.02
CA PHE A 91 -17.16 -9.17 15.16
C PHE A 91 -16.04 -10.02 15.75
N GLY A 92 -16.04 -11.30 15.39
CA GLY A 92 -14.92 -12.18 15.68
C GLY A 92 -13.67 -11.87 14.83
N PRO A 93 -12.66 -12.75 14.89
CA PRO A 93 -11.50 -12.68 14.01
C PRO A 93 -11.91 -12.59 12.54
N SER A 94 -11.16 -11.83 11.75
CA SER A 94 -11.51 -11.53 10.35
C SER A 94 -10.28 -11.33 9.46
N ALA A 95 -9.12 -11.86 9.86
CA ALA A 95 -7.90 -11.69 9.08
C ALA A 95 -7.84 -12.59 7.85
N ILE A 96 -8.47 -13.76 7.91
CA ILE A 96 -8.52 -14.72 6.80
C ILE A 96 -9.97 -15.04 6.44
N THR A 97 -10.30 -15.10 5.15
CA THR A 97 -11.61 -15.55 4.68
C THR A 97 -11.73 -17.08 4.79
N PRO A 98 -12.94 -17.66 4.86
CA PRO A 98 -13.10 -19.12 4.88
C PRO A 98 -12.50 -19.85 3.67
N ASP A 99 -12.34 -19.17 2.55
CA ASP A 99 -11.64 -19.64 1.35
C ASP A 99 -10.17 -19.17 1.26
N ASN A 100 -9.53 -18.96 2.41
CA ASN A 100 -8.07 -18.82 2.57
C ASN A 100 -7.42 -17.52 2.06
N TYR A 101 -8.17 -16.44 1.82
CA TYR A 101 -7.56 -15.14 1.50
C TYR A 101 -7.24 -14.36 2.77
N ALA A 102 -6.03 -13.85 2.90
CA ALA A 102 -5.69 -12.92 3.97
C ALA A 102 -6.13 -11.50 3.59
N VAL A 103 -7.10 -10.97 4.32
CA VAL A 103 -7.83 -9.73 4.00
C VAL A 103 -7.74 -8.66 5.09
N ASN A 104 -7.16 -8.99 6.26
CA ASN A 104 -6.88 -8.02 7.32
C ASN A 104 -5.44 -8.16 7.82
N THR A 105 -5.02 -7.25 8.69
CA THR A 105 -3.64 -7.09 9.13
C THR A 105 -3.01 -8.39 9.65
N MET A 106 -1.99 -8.84 8.94
CA MET A 106 -1.08 -9.92 9.34
C MET A 106 0.36 -9.40 9.32
N ALA A 107 1.25 -10.03 10.09
CA ALA A 107 2.68 -9.74 10.08
C ALA A 107 3.38 -10.40 8.87
N PRO A 108 4.49 -9.80 8.41
CA PRO A 108 5.35 -10.44 7.41
C PRO A 108 5.98 -11.72 7.95
N PRO A 109 6.31 -12.69 7.09
CA PRO A 109 7.01 -13.92 7.50
C PRO A 109 8.50 -13.71 7.81
N TYR A 110 9.08 -12.56 7.44
CA TYR A 110 10.51 -12.29 7.52
C TYR A 110 10.81 -11.03 8.35
N TRP A 111 11.95 -11.02 9.04
CA TRP A 111 12.44 -9.84 9.77
C TRP A 111 12.69 -8.66 8.80
N PRO A 112 12.14 -7.46 9.00
CA PRO A 112 11.44 -6.96 10.19
C PRO A 112 10.01 -7.49 10.32
N THR A 113 9.65 -7.96 11.52
CA THR A 113 8.33 -8.50 11.88
C THR A 113 7.98 -8.21 13.35
N TRP A 114 6.77 -8.52 13.80
CA TRP A 114 6.33 -8.27 15.18
C TRP A 114 7.09 -9.08 16.24
N LEU A 115 7.39 -10.35 15.95
CA LEU A 115 8.12 -11.22 16.86
C LEU A 115 8.93 -12.23 16.05
N ARG A 116 10.24 -12.24 16.30
CA ARG A 116 11.20 -13.09 15.60
C ARG A 116 11.19 -14.51 16.18
N ASP A 117 11.53 -15.47 15.34
CA ASP A 117 11.86 -16.81 15.78
C ASP A 117 13.22 -16.79 16.53
N PRO A 118 13.28 -17.17 17.82
CA PRO A 118 14.54 -17.22 18.56
C PRO A 118 15.57 -18.18 17.97
N GLN A 119 15.11 -19.22 17.25
CA GLN A 119 15.97 -20.22 16.61
C GLN A 119 16.39 -19.82 15.19
N ASN A 120 15.60 -18.98 14.54
CA ASN A 120 15.86 -18.51 13.18
C ASN A 120 15.51 -17.02 13.02
N PRO A 121 16.38 -16.11 13.52
CA PRO A 121 16.01 -14.71 13.74
C PRO A 121 15.71 -13.88 12.48
N ASP A 122 15.93 -14.41 11.28
CA ASP A 122 15.52 -13.78 10.01
C ASP A 122 14.03 -14.00 9.69
N TYR A 123 13.34 -14.83 10.48
CA TYR A 123 11.95 -15.22 10.28
C TYR A 123 11.09 -14.80 11.46
N SER A 124 9.79 -14.68 11.19
CA SER A 124 8.76 -14.55 12.22
C SER A 124 8.63 -15.84 13.01
N LYS A 125 8.24 -15.71 14.28
CA LYS A 125 7.95 -16.87 15.12
C LYS A 125 6.84 -17.74 14.47
N PRO A 126 7.08 -19.05 14.24
CA PRO A 126 6.27 -19.87 13.31
C PRO A 126 4.87 -20.28 13.83
N ASP A 127 4.61 -20.17 15.13
CA ASP A 127 3.35 -20.56 15.78
C ASP A 127 2.36 -19.40 15.94
N LEU A 128 2.69 -18.21 15.42
CA LEU A 128 1.85 -17.04 15.55
C LEU A 128 0.66 -17.09 14.58
N PRO A 129 -0.58 -16.96 15.09
CA PRO A 129 -1.79 -17.04 14.26
C PRO A 129 -1.92 -15.88 13.28
N ASN A 130 -1.27 -14.75 13.57
CA ASN A 130 -1.38 -13.48 12.85
C ASN A 130 -0.20 -13.19 11.93
N VAL A 131 0.64 -14.17 11.60
CA VAL A 131 1.73 -14.05 10.62
C VAL A 131 1.28 -14.68 9.31
N LEU A 132 1.39 -13.95 8.19
CA LEU A 132 1.09 -14.50 6.86
C LEU A 132 2.26 -15.38 6.39
N VAL A 133 1.95 -16.51 5.77
CA VAL A 133 2.97 -17.37 5.13
C VAL A 133 3.62 -16.69 3.92
N PRO A 134 4.84 -17.08 3.52
CA PRO A 134 5.46 -16.54 2.32
C PRO A 134 4.64 -16.72 1.04
N GLN A 135 4.42 -15.62 0.33
CA GLN A 135 3.69 -15.58 -0.93
C GLN A 135 4.58 -15.98 -2.11
N SER A 136 3.95 -16.47 -3.18
CA SER A 136 4.65 -16.93 -4.40
C SER A 136 3.94 -16.58 -5.71
N HIS A 137 2.78 -15.91 -5.64
CA HIS A 137 2.18 -15.36 -6.85
C HIS A 137 3.03 -14.18 -7.34
N GLU A 138 2.93 -13.85 -8.63
CA GLU A 138 3.71 -12.73 -9.18
C GLU A 138 3.25 -11.38 -8.63
N HIS A 139 4.21 -10.46 -8.53
CA HIS A 139 4.01 -9.04 -8.30
C HIS A 139 4.77 -8.21 -9.35
N ILE A 140 4.57 -6.89 -9.37
CA ILE A 140 5.17 -6.00 -10.37
C ILE A 140 6.70 -6.08 -10.42
N GLY A 141 7.34 -6.31 -9.27
CA GLY A 141 8.80 -6.45 -9.18
C GLY A 141 9.34 -7.63 -10.01
N ASP A 142 8.58 -8.71 -10.14
CA ASP A 142 9.00 -9.88 -10.95
C ASP A 142 8.97 -9.52 -12.43
N LYS A 143 7.93 -8.80 -12.85
CA LYS A 143 7.78 -8.34 -14.23
C LYS A 143 8.87 -7.33 -14.61
N LEU A 144 9.22 -6.43 -13.69
CA LEU A 144 10.32 -5.47 -13.85
C LEU A 144 11.68 -6.17 -13.93
N SER A 145 11.98 -7.07 -12.98
CA SER A 145 13.22 -7.84 -12.97
C SER A 145 13.38 -8.69 -14.23
N LYS A 146 12.31 -9.33 -14.72
CA LYS A 146 12.31 -10.10 -15.98
C LYS A 146 12.67 -9.25 -17.21
N ARG A 147 12.40 -7.94 -17.16
CA ARG A 147 12.75 -6.96 -18.20
C ARG A 147 14.05 -6.20 -17.92
N ASN A 148 14.81 -6.60 -16.90
CA ASN A 148 16.02 -5.91 -16.45
C ASN A 148 15.79 -4.42 -16.11
N VAL A 149 14.58 -4.05 -15.69
CA VAL A 149 14.28 -2.70 -15.19
C VAL A 149 14.64 -2.63 -13.72
N ASP A 150 15.48 -1.67 -13.32
CA ASP A 150 15.84 -1.52 -11.92
C ASP A 150 14.68 -0.92 -11.12
N TRP A 151 14.45 -1.47 -9.93
CA TRP A 151 13.38 -1.07 -9.04
C TRP A 151 13.74 -1.30 -7.58
N ALA A 152 13.10 -0.52 -6.69
CA ALA A 152 13.22 -0.71 -5.25
C ALA A 152 12.00 -0.20 -4.49
N TRP A 153 11.84 -0.74 -3.28
CA TRP A 153 10.96 -0.27 -2.23
C TRP A 153 11.80 0.37 -1.12
N TYR A 154 11.65 1.68 -0.93
CA TYR A 154 12.27 2.43 0.15
C TYR A 154 11.31 2.52 1.34
N ALA A 155 11.70 1.88 2.43
CA ALA A 155 10.93 1.85 3.67
C ALA A 155 11.55 2.79 4.70
N GLY A 156 10.86 3.87 5.06
CA GLY A 156 11.30 4.76 6.12
C GLY A 156 11.47 4.02 7.45
N ALA A 157 12.56 4.32 8.15
CA ALA A 157 13.00 3.67 9.38
C ALA A 157 13.32 2.16 9.31
N TRP A 158 13.54 1.61 8.12
CA TRP A 158 13.86 0.18 7.98
C TRP A 158 15.13 -0.19 8.71
N GLN A 159 16.24 0.52 8.47
CA GLN A 159 17.54 0.14 9.04
C GLN A 159 17.56 0.29 10.57
N VAL A 160 17.01 1.40 11.08
CA VAL A 160 16.83 1.59 12.53
C VAL A 160 15.98 0.48 13.14
N THR A 161 14.94 0.02 12.44
CA THR A 161 14.14 -1.13 12.89
C THR A 161 14.99 -2.40 12.97
N LEU A 162 15.80 -2.67 11.95
CA LEU A 162 16.68 -3.83 11.93
C LEU A 162 17.72 -3.82 13.06
N ASP A 163 18.26 -2.65 13.39
CA ASP A 163 19.40 -2.55 14.31
C ASP A 163 18.96 -2.42 15.77
N GLU A 164 17.99 -1.55 16.05
CA GLU A 164 17.59 -1.18 17.41
C GLU A 164 16.46 -2.03 17.97
N PHE A 165 15.62 -2.62 17.12
CA PHE A 165 14.41 -3.35 17.55
C PHE A 165 14.49 -4.86 17.33
N LYS A 166 15.66 -5.39 16.96
CA LYS A 166 15.89 -6.81 16.76
C LYS A 166 15.58 -7.68 17.99
N ASP A 167 15.72 -7.11 19.18
CA ASP A 167 15.47 -7.79 20.47
C ASP A 167 14.15 -7.33 21.13
N SER A 168 13.36 -6.50 20.43
CA SER A 168 12.08 -6.00 20.91
C SER A 168 10.98 -7.08 20.82
N THR A 169 10.06 -7.06 21.78
CA THR A 169 8.86 -7.91 21.81
C THR A 169 7.59 -7.17 21.41
N GLY A 170 7.72 -5.99 20.80
CA GLY A 170 6.59 -5.16 20.37
C GLY A 170 6.96 -4.10 19.33
N ILE A 171 5.94 -3.39 18.84
CA ILE A 171 6.08 -2.34 17.83
C ILE A 171 6.74 -1.10 18.47
N PRO A 172 7.80 -0.52 17.86
CA PRO A 172 8.41 0.73 18.31
C PRO A 172 7.38 1.84 18.43
N LYS A 173 7.42 2.67 19.48
CA LYS A 173 6.55 3.87 19.54
C LYS A 173 7.00 4.97 18.59
N ILE A 174 8.31 5.13 18.39
CA ILE A 174 8.93 6.11 17.50
C ILE A 174 10.16 5.41 16.88
N PRO A 175 10.34 5.45 15.55
CA PRO A 175 9.53 6.12 14.52
C PRO A 175 8.27 5.35 14.09
N ASN A 176 7.81 4.39 14.90
CA ASN A 176 6.61 3.56 14.67
C ASN A 176 6.62 2.81 13.34
N PHE A 177 7.65 1.99 13.13
CA PHE A 177 7.78 1.21 11.91
C PHE A 177 6.57 0.28 11.69
N GLN A 178 5.92 0.43 10.54
CA GLN A 178 4.74 -0.34 10.19
C GLN A 178 5.14 -1.60 9.41
N TYR A 179 5.32 -2.71 10.13
CA TYR A 179 5.73 -4.00 9.55
C TYR A 179 4.82 -4.49 8.43
N HIS A 180 3.50 -4.30 8.58
CA HIS A 180 2.51 -4.80 7.64
C HIS A 180 2.31 -3.90 6.40
N HIS A 181 3.02 -2.76 6.33
CA HIS A 181 3.04 -1.85 5.18
C HIS A 181 4.20 -2.16 4.23
N GLN A 182 4.90 -3.29 4.40
CA GLN A 182 6.10 -3.66 3.63
C GLN A 182 5.78 -4.85 2.71
N PRO A 183 5.01 -4.65 1.62
CA PRO A 183 4.35 -5.76 0.92
C PRO A 183 5.34 -6.72 0.26
N PHE A 184 6.46 -6.22 -0.25
CA PHE A 184 7.52 -7.07 -0.80
C PHE A 184 8.21 -7.96 0.26
N ASN A 185 8.12 -7.61 1.56
CA ASN A 185 8.64 -8.44 2.65
C ASN A 185 7.81 -9.72 2.92
N TYR A 186 6.78 -9.98 2.10
CA TYR A 186 5.95 -11.19 2.17
C TYR A 186 6.31 -12.24 1.12
N PHE A 187 7.18 -11.93 0.16
CA PHE A 187 7.43 -12.78 -1.00
C PHE A 187 8.74 -13.55 -0.86
N LYS A 188 8.72 -14.82 -1.26
CA LYS A 188 9.90 -15.71 -1.16
C LYS A 188 11.13 -15.14 -1.87
N GLN A 189 10.93 -14.47 -3.01
CA GLN A 189 12.01 -13.89 -3.81
C GLN A 189 12.77 -12.79 -3.07
N GLN A 190 12.11 -12.05 -2.17
CA GLN A 190 12.72 -11.06 -1.30
C GLN A 190 12.99 -11.62 0.10
N GLY A 191 12.78 -12.91 0.34
CA GLY A 191 13.06 -13.56 1.61
C GLY A 191 14.55 -13.67 1.93
N PRO A 192 14.92 -14.04 3.17
CA PRO A 192 16.31 -14.15 3.61
C PRO A 192 17.13 -15.22 2.86
N GLN A 193 16.47 -16.15 2.17
CA GLN A 193 17.13 -17.11 1.27
C GLN A 193 17.72 -16.46 0.01
N ASN A 194 17.35 -15.21 -0.28
CA ASN A 194 17.81 -14.44 -1.44
C ASN A 194 18.44 -13.10 -0.98
N PRO A 195 19.53 -13.11 -0.21
CA PRO A 195 20.02 -11.92 0.50
C PRO A 195 20.41 -10.77 -0.44
N GLU A 196 21.03 -11.06 -1.57
CA GLU A 196 21.43 -10.04 -2.55
C GLU A 196 20.21 -9.37 -3.21
N GLU A 197 19.21 -10.15 -3.63
CA GLU A 197 17.97 -9.59 -4.18
C GLU A 197 17.19 -8.82 -3.11
N ARG A 198 17.09 -9.37 -1.89
CA ARG A 198 16.47 -8.70 -0.75
C ARG A 198 17.11 -7.33 -0.49
N LYS A 199 18.45 -7.27 -0.37
CA LYS A 199 19.20 -6.04 -0.12
C LYS A 199 19.07 -5.04 -1.27
N LYS A 200 19.03 -5.54 -2.52
CA LYS A 200 18.86 -4.70 -3.70
C LYS A 200 17.48 -4.03 -3.75
N ARG A 201 16.41 -4.77 -3.40
CA ARG A 201 15.01 -4.34 -3.55
C ARG A 201 14.41 -3.69 -2.32
N LEU A 202 14.72 -4.17 -1.12
CA LEU A 202 14.19 -3.64 0.13
C LEU A 202 15.24 -2.70 0.73
N ARG A 203 15.11 -1.42 0.41
CA ARG A 203 16.08 -0.38 0.80
C ARG A 203 15.55 0.40 2.00
N ASP A 204 16.48 0.83 2.85
CA ASP A 204 16.15 1.79 3.89
C ASP A 204 15.84 3.16 3.26
N GLY A 205 14.69 3.71 3.61
CA GLY A 205 14.33 5.09 3.28
C GLY A 205 15.01 6.09 4.21
N GLY A 206 15.46 5.66 5.40
CA GLY A 206 16.00 6.54 6.43
C GLY A 206 14.89 7.28 7.21
N LEU A 207 15.27 8.38 7.85
CA LEU A 207 14.45 9.13 8.79
C LEU A 207 14.32 10.62 8.44
N GLY A 208 13.13 11.17 8.68
CA GLY A 208 12.88 12.60 8.66
C GLY A 208 12.88 13.23 7.26
N ASP A 209 13.13 14.54 7.24
CA ASP A 209 12.97 15.44 6.09
C ASP A 209 14.30 15.90 5.47
N GLU A 210 15.42 15.42 6.01
CA GLU A 210 16.78 15.81 5.64
C GLU A 210 17.51 14.66 4.94
N SER A 211 18.21 14.94 3.84
CA SER A 211 18.95 13.93 3.07
C SER A 211 20.05 13.26 3.88
N SER A 212 20.63 13.96 4.87
CA SER A 212 21.64 13.39 5.76
C SER A 212 21.12 12.24 6.64
N THR A 213 19.81 12.16 6.85
CA THR A 213 19.17 11.11 7.64
C THR A 213 18.18 10.28 6.83
N ASN A 214 17.71 10.76 5.69
CA ASN A 214 16.76 10.12 4.79
C ASN A 214 17.45 9.72 3.48
N ARG A 215 17.79 8.44 3.36
CA ARG A 215 18.49 7.87 2.19
C ARG A 215 17.68 8.01 0.90
N PHE A 216 16.35 7.93 0.96
CA PHE A 216 15.54 8.14 -0.24
C PHE A 216 15.70 9.56 -0.79
N LEU A 217 15.74 10.57 0.09
CA LEU A 217 16.00 11.96 -0.31
C LEU A 217 17.44 12.15 -0.82
N ASP A 218 18.44 11.53 -0.18
CA ASP A 218 19.84 11.55 -0.65
C ASP A 218 19.98 10.95 -2.06
N ASP A 219 19.40 9.77 -2.30
CA ASP A 219 19.40 9.13 -3.62
C ASP A 219 18.66 10.00 -4.66
N ALA A 220 17.58 10.68 -4.28
CA ALA A 220 16.86 11.60 -5.15
C ALA A 220 17.71 12.82 -5.54
N GLU A 221 18.37 13.46 -4.57
CA GLU A 221 19.25 14.62 -4.82
C GLU A 221 20.47 14.21 -5.68
N ALA A 222 20.99 13.01 -5.47
CA ALA A 222 22.11 12.47 -6.24
C ALA A 222 21.73 11.90 -7.61
N GLY A 223 20.44 11.83 -7.96
CA GLY A 223 19.97 11.26 -9.23
C GLY A 223 20.19 9.73 -9.34
N LYS A 224 20.08 9.02 -8.22
CA LYS A 224 20.36 7.57 -8.09
C LYS A 224 19.11 6.71 -7.92
N LEU A 225 17.91 7.29 -8.06
CA LEU A 225 16.68 6.52 -7.89
C LEU A 225 16.55 5.48 -9.02
N PRO A 226 16.16 4.23 -8.71
CA PRO A 226 15.77 3.25 -9.72
C PRO A 226 14.62 3.75 -10.60
N ALA A 227 14.50 3.17 -11.81
CA ALA A 227 13.48 3.54 -12.78
C ALA A 227 12.05 3.41 -12.21
N VAL A 228 11.81 2.40 -11.38
CA VAL A 228 10.57 2.27 -10.59
C VAL A 228 10.91 2.29 -9.11
N THR A 229 10.50 3.34 -8.43
CA THR A 229 10.77 3.54 -7.00
C THR A 229 9.47 3.69 -6.24
N PHE A 230 9.27 2.85 -5.23
CA PHE A 230 8.21 3.01 -4.24
C PHE A 230 8.80 3.59 -2.97
N TYR A 231 8.13 4.57 -2.36
CA TYR A 231 8.56 5.16 -1.09
C TYR A 231 7.42 5.14 -0.08
N LYS A 232 7.68 4.58 1.10
CA LYS A 232 6.78 4.60 2.25
C LYS A 232 7.47 5.37 3.38
N PRO A 233 6.96 6.55 3.78
CA PRO A 233 7.52 7.34 4.89
C PRO A 233 7.60 6.58 6.22
N GLN A 234 8.44 7.00 7.16
CA GLN A 234 8.40 6.45 8.52
C GLN A 234 7.01 6.61 9.17
N GLY A 235 6.72 5.81 10.20
CA GLY A 235 5.37 5.69 10.78
C GLY A 235 4.75 7.01 11.22
N ASN A 236 5.44 7.82 12.00
CA ASN A 236 4.91 9.11 12.46
C ASN A 236 4.81 10.19 11.35
N LEU A 237 5.17 9.90 10.10
CA LEU A 237 5.01 10.81 8.95
C LEU A 237 4.03 10.27 7.89
N ASN A 238 3.32 9.18 8.17
CA ASN A 238 2.44 8.54 7.18
C ASN A 238 0.97 8.99 7.24
N MET A 239 0.64 10.00 8.05
CA MET A 239 -0.72 10.56 8.25
C MET A 239 -1.76 9.62 8.88
N HIS A 240 -1.39 8.41 9.30
CA HIS A 240 -2.33 7.47 9.87
C HIS A 240 -2.91 7.98 11.20
N ALA A 241 -4.23 7.94 11.34
CA ALA A 241 -4.92 8.38 12.53
C ALA A 241 -4.48 7.59 13.78
N GLY A 242 -4.41 8.27 14.92
CA GLY A 242 -4.10 7.67 16.22
C GLY A 242 -2.61 7.68 16.60
N TYR A 243 -1.69 7.63 15.64
CA TYR A 243 -0.25 7.67 15.94
C TYR A 243 0.58 8.63 15.07
N ALA A 244 0.00 9.19 14.01
CA ALA A 244 0.58 10.24 13.19
C ALA A 244 -0.43 11.38 13.02
N ASP A 245 0.01 12.49 12.42
CA ASP A 245 -0.84 13.63 12.13
C ASP A 245 -0.74 14.07 10.66
N VAL A 246 -1.85 14.61 10.15
CA VAL A 246 -1.98 15.05 8.76
C VAL A 246 -1.01 16.18 8.45
N ALA A 247 -0.76 17.10 9.38
CA ALA A 247 0.10 18.25 9.12
C ALA A 247 1.57 17.87 8.96
N ALA A 248 2.07 16.91 9.74
CA ALA A 248 3.43 16.39 9.62
C ALA A 248 3.62 15.60 8.32
N GLY A 249 2.67 14.72 7.98
CA GLY A 249 2.73 13.99 6.71
C GLY A 249 2.60 14.90 5.49
N ASP A 250 1.70 15.89 5.52
CA ASP A 250 1.58 16.93 4.48
C ASP A 250 2.90 17.68 4.26
N ARG A 251 3.57 18.11 5.34
CA ARG A 251 4.90 18.72 5.27
C ARG A 251 5.94 17.80 4.66
N HIS A 252 5.96 16.54 5.10
CA HIS A 252 6.91 15.55 4.61
C HIS A 252 6.73 15.28 3.12
N ILE A 253 5.49 15.09 2.67
CA ILE A 253 5.19 14.85 1.25
C ILE A 253 5.58 16.06 0.40
N ASP A 254 5.25 17.28 0.81
CA ASP A 254 5.68 18.49 0.10
C ASP A 254 7.22 18.61 0.02
N ARG A 255 7.93 18.30 1.12
CA ARG A 255 9.40 18.25 1.12
C ARG A 255 9.93 17.23 0.11
N VAL A 256 9.40 16.01 0.12
CA VAL A 256 9.76 14.95 -0.82
C VAL A 256 9.54 15.39 -2.27
N ILE A 257 8.37 15.95 -2.59
CA ILE A 257 8.06 16.45 -3.93
C ILE A 257 9.05 17.53 -4.35
N LYS A 258 9.39 18.48 -3.46
CA LYS A 258 10.36 19.54 -3.74
C LYS A 258 11.76 19.00 -4.02
N VAL A 259 12.19 17.95 -3.32
CA VAL A 259 13.48 17.29 -3.57
C VAL A 259 13.45 16.59 -4.93
N LEU A 260 12.40 15.80 -5.21
CA LEU A 260 12.25 15.09 -6.49
C LEU A 260 12.21 16.05 -7.70
N ARG A 261 11.55 17.21 -7.55
CA ARG A 261 11.51 18.27 -8.58
C ARG A 261 12.87 18.93 -8.84
N LYS A 262 13.79 18.87 -7.88
CA LYS A 262 15.16 19.39 -8.00
C LYS A 262 16.16 18.31 -8.41
N SER A 263 15.73 17.04 -8.43
CA SER A 263 16.56 15.91 -8.82
C SER A 263 17.05 16.06 -10.26
N PRO A 264 18.28 15.61 -10.59
CA PRO A 264 18.74 15.46 -11.97
C PRO A 264 17.83 14.58 -12.84
N GLN A 265 16.96 13.76 -12.22
CA GLN A 265 16.04 12.85 -12.93
C GLN A 265 14.66 13.48 -13.20
N TRP A 266 14.37 14.70 -12.72
CA TRP A 266 13.04 15.32 -12.77
C TRP A 266 12.43 15.37 -14.17
N ASP A 267 13.22 15.73 -15.19
CA ASP A 267 12.74 15.94 -16.56
C ASP A 267 12.09 14.70 -17.19
N ASN A 268 12.35 13.51 -16.63
CA ASN A 268 11.78 12.24 -17.07
C ASN A 268 10.99 11.52 -15.97
N MET A 269 10.48 12.25 -14.97
CA MET A 269 9.85 11.68 -13.79
C MET A 269 8.33 11.82 -13.81
N VAL A 270 7.63 10.76 -13.37
CA VAL A 270 6.22 10.80 -12.98
C VAL A 270 6.13 10.38 -11.52
N ILE A 271 5.61 11.27 -10.68
CA ILE A 271 5.39 11.04 -9.26
C ILE A 271 3.88 10.84 -9.05
N VAL A 272 3.51 9.71 -8.43
CA VAL A 272 2.15 9.46 -7.96
C VAL A 272 2.16 9.53 -6.45
N VAL A 273 1.37 10.44 -5.88
CA VAL A 273 1.17 10.56 -4.43
C VAL A 273 -0.22 10.09 -4.12
N THR A 274 -0.36 9.09 -3.25
CA THR A 274 -1.64 8.60 -2.77
C THR A 274 -1.48 7.98 -1.38
N VAL A 275 -2.59 7.57 -0.78
CA VAL A 275 -2.61 6.80 0.47
C VAL A 275 -3.00 5.35 0.15
N ASP A 276 -2.79 4.45 1.10
CA ASP A 276 -3.16 3.04 0.94
C ASP A 276 -4.65 2.80 1.16
N GLU A 277 -5.26 3.48 2.13
CA GLU A 277 -6.67 3.32 2.50
C GLU A 277 -7.30 4.60 3.06
N ASN A 278 -8.61 4.56 3.33
CA ASN A 278 -9.41 5.75 3.69
C ASN A 278 -9.45 6.07 5.20
N GLY A 279 -8.77 5.32 6.06
CA GLY A 279 -8.72 5.48 7.52
C GLY A 279 -10.05 5.23 8.24
N GLY A 280 -11.03 4.62 7.55
CA GLY A 280 -12.42 4.55 8.02
C GLY A 280 -13.17 5.89 7.96
N TRP A 281 -12.60 6.92 7.34
CA TRP A 281 -13.24 8.22 7.14
C TRP A 281 -14.32 8.15 6.06
N TRP A 282 -15.35 9.00 6.21
CA TRP A 282 -16.48 9.02 5.30
C TRP A 282 -16.13 9.68 3.96
N ASP A 283 -16.52 9.04 2.87
CA ASP A 283 -16.62 9.62 1.53
C ASP A 283 -18.04 9.38 1.01
N HIS A 284 -18.57 10.31 0.22
CA HIS A 284 -19.95 10.26 -0.30
C HIS A 284 -20.08 9.38 -1.54
N VAL A 285 -18.98 9.08 -2.24
CA VAL A 285 -18.98 8.33 -3.49
C VAL A 285 -18.94 6.84 -3.19
N ALA A 286 -19.96 6.14 -3.64
CA ALA A 286 -19.96 4.68 -3.63
C ALA A 286 -18.85 4.15 -4.56
N PRO A 287 -18.00 3.22 -4.09
CA PRO A 287 -16.99 2.61 -4.96
C PRO A 287 -17.60 1.92 -6.18
N PRO A 288 -16.92 1.93 -7.34
CA PRO A 288 -17.33 1.12 -8.48
C PRO A 288 -17.31 -0.37 -8.09
N LYS A 289 -18.19 -1.16 -8.69
CA LYS A 289 -18.27 -2.58 -8.38
C LYS A 289 -17.24 -3.32 -9.23
N GLY A 290 -16.15 -3.79 -8.64
CA GLY A 290 -15.15 -4.63 -9.32
C GLY A 290 -15.26 -6.10 -8.92
N ASP A 291 -14.12 -6.69 -8.58
CA ASP A 291 -14.05 -8.05 -8.05
C ASP A 291 -14.56 -8.12 -6.60
N ARG A 292 -14.48 -9.30 -5.98
CA ARG A 292 -14.96 -9.52 -4.60
C ARG A 292 -14.26 -8.60 -3.59
N PHE A 293 -13.02 -8.21 -3.84
CA PHE A 293 -12.21 -7.47 -2.89
C PHE A 293 -12.30 -5.96 -3.07
N GLY A 294 -12.66 -5.45 -4.25
CA GLY A 294 -12.79 -4.01 -4.45
C GLY A 294 -13.14 -3.56 -5.87
N PRO A 295 -12.90 -2.27 -6.19
CA PRO A 295 -12.27 -1.26 -5.33
C PRO A 295 -13.00 -0.94 -4.03
N GLY A 296 -12.25 -0.41 -3.05
CA GLY A 296 -12.80 0.15 -1.81
C GLY A 296 -13.08 1.65 -1.91
N THR A 297 -13.17 2.32 -0.77
CA THR A 297 -13.46 3.76 -0.66
C THR A 297 -12.50 4.62 -1.50
N ARG A 298 -12.99 5.77 -1.98
CA ARG A 298 -12.16 6.76 -2.67
C ARG A 298 -11.07 7.30 -1.74
N ILE A 299 -9.89 7.53 -2.31
CA ILE A 299 -8.70 8.05 -1.63
C ILE A 299 -8.07 9.19 -2.45
N PRO A 300 -7.36 10.14 -1.83
CA PRO A 300 -6.68 11.20 -2.57
C PRO A 300 -5.56 10.64 -3.45
N ALA A 301 -5.43 11.16 -4.67
CA ALA A 301 -4.31 10.87 -5.54
C ALA A 301 -3.89 12.10 -6.37
N LEU A 302 -2.59 12.34 -6.44
CA LEU A 302 -1.97 13.40 -7.25
C LEU A 302 -1.01 12.79 -8.26
N VAL A 303 -0.99 13.33 -9.47
CA VAL A 303 0.03 13.01 -10.49
C VAL A 303 0.86 14.27 -10.76
N ILE A 304 2.15 14.20 -10.42
CA ILE A 304 3.10 15.31 -10.52
C ILE A 304 4.20 14.93 -11.51
N SER A 305 4.38 15.73 -12.56
CA SER A 305 5.36 15.44 -13.62
C SER A 305 5.58 16.68 -14.51
N PRO A 306 6.74 16.81 -15.20
CA PRO A 306 6.86 17.71 -16.35
C PRO A 306 5.81 17.43 -17.43
N PHE A 307 5.35 16.18 -17.55
CA PHE A 307 4.33 15.74 -18.51
C PHE A 307 2.90 15.86 -17.98
N ALA A 308 2.69 16.35 -16.75
CA ALA A 308 1.35 16.41 -16.18
C ALA A 308 0.48 17.45 -16.91
N ARG A 309 -0.82 17.15 -17.05
CA ARG A 309 -1.83 18.12 -17.50
C ARG A 309 -2.13 19.13 -16.38
N LYS A 310 -1.18 20.02 -16.11
CA LYS A 310 -1.19 20.97 -14.98
C LYS A 310 -2.52 21.71 -14.77
N GLY A 311 -2.90 21.91 -13.52
CA GLY A 311 -4.12 22.61 -13.09
C GLY A 311 -5.42 21.89 -13.48
N LYS A 312 -5.43 20.55 -13.48
CA LYS A 312 -6.60 19.75 -13.88
C LYS A 312 -7.04 18.79 -12.78
N VAL A 313 -8.34 18.51 -12.78
CA VAL A 313 -8.92 17.37 -12.08
C VAL A 313 -9.21 16.29 -13.12
N ASP A 314 -8.66 15.09 -12.90
CA ASP A 314 -8.90 13.91 -13.72
C ASP A 314 -9.97 13.03 -13.09
N HIS A 315 -11.08 12.87 -13.82
CA HIS A 315 -12.27 12.14 -13.38
C HIS A 315 -12.29 10.67 -13.81
N THR A 316 -11.22 10.19 -14.47
CA THR A 316 -11.10 8.79 -14.87
C THR A 316 -11.13 7.88 -13.64
N VAL A 317 -11.87 6.78 -13.73
CA VAL A 317 -11.95 5.80 -12.64
C VAL A 317 -10.61 5.06 -12.53
N TYR A 318 -9.95 5.23 -11.40
CA TYR A 318 -8.68 4.56 -11.07
C TYR A 318 -8.82 3.76 -9.78
N ASP A 319 -7.96 2.77 -9.61
CA ASP A 319 -7.66 2.22 -8.29
C ASP A 319 -6.15 2.21 -8.03
N THR A 320 -5.69 1.82 -6.84
CA THR A 320 -4.23 1.74 -6.55
C THR A 320 -3.48 0.85 -7.56
N ALA A 321 -4.13 -0.11 -8.19
CA ALA A 321 -3.54 -0.96 -9.22
C ALA A 321 -3.43 -0.26 -10.59
N SER A 322 -4.07 0.90 -10.81
CA SER A 322 -3.80 1.79 -11.95
C SER A 322 -2.34 2.26 -12.02
N ILE A 323 -1.65 2.36 -10.87
CA ILE A 323 -0.20 2.62 -10.82
C ILE A 323 0.57 1.49 -11.51
N LEU A 324 0.18 0.23 -11.28
CA LEU A 324 0.79 -0.92 -11.93
C LEU A 324 0.55 -0.91 -13.44
N ARG A 325 -0.63 -0.46 -13.89
CA ARG A 325 -0.92 -0.31 -15.32
C ARG A 325 -0.01 0.71 -15.99
N LEU A 326 0.23 1.85 -15.34
CA LEU A 326 1.18 2.85 -15.82
C LEU A 326 2.59 2.26 -15.93
N ILE A 327 3.07 1.59 -14.88
CA ILE A 327 4.39 0.93 -14.88
C ILE A 327 4.48 -0.12 -16.00
N THR A 328 3.45 -0.97 -16.14
CA THR A 328 3.35 -1.97 -17.20
C THR A 328 3.43 -1.34 -18.58
N ARG A 329 2.71 -0.23 -18.80
CA ARG A 329 2.72 0.49 -20.08
C ARG A 329 4.08 1.09 -20.39
N VAL A 330 4.66 1.85 -19.45
CA VAL A 330 5.93 2.57 -19.62
C VAL A 330 7.07 1.61 -19.95
N HIS A 331 7.11 0.45 -19.31
CA HIS A 331 8.21 -0.52 -19.48
C HIS A 331 7.85 -1.71 -20.39
N GLY A 332 6.69 -1.71 -21.05
CA GLY A 332 6.25 -2.80 -21.92
C GLY A 332 6.20 -4.15 -21.20
N LEU A 333 5.75 -4.19 -19.95
CA LEU A 333 5.71 -5.39 -19.13
C LEU A 333 4.54 -6.31 -19.54
N GLU A 334 4.64 -7.57 -19.15
CA GLU A 334 3.48 -8.46 -19.16
C GLU A 334 2.46 -8.00 -18.10
N LYS A 335 1.17 -7.98 -18.46
CA LYS A 335 0.09 -7.63 -17.53
C LYS A 335 -0.04 -8.70 -16.44
N LEU A 336 -0.03 -8.28 -15.18
CA LEU A 336 -0.28 -9.14 -14.02
C LEU A 336 -1.68 -9.76 -14.07
N ASP A 337 -1.82 -10.99 -13.57
CA ASP A 337 -3.10 -11.69 -13.53
C ASP A 337 -4.14 -11.02 -12.63
N GLY A 338 -3.70 -10.34 -11.55
CA GLY A 338 -4.56 -9.49 -10.74
C GLY A 338 -5.23 -8.37 -11.55
N LEU A 339 -4.48 -7.71 -12.44
CA LEU A 339 -5.02 -6.66 -13.32
C LEU A 339 -6.01 -7.22 -14.34
N LYS A 340 -5.72 -8.41 -14.91
CA LYS A 340 -6.64 -9.11 -15.83
C LYS A 340 -7.96 -9.43 -15.13
N ARG A 341 -7.91 -10.03 -13.93
CA ARG A 341 -9.10 -10.36 -13.13
C ARG A 341 -9.93 -9.13 -12.79
N ARG A 342 -9.28 -7.99 -12.46
CA ARG A 342 -9.99 -6.72 -12.23
C ARG A 342 -10.67 -6.21 -13.50
N ASP A 343 -10.00 -6.28 -14.66
CA ASP A 343 -10.59 -5.91 -15.96
C ASP A 343 -11.82 -6.76 -16.26
N ASP A 344 -11.70 -8.08 -16.14
CA ASP A 344 -12.78 -9.03 -16.40
C ASP A 344 -13.97 -8.80 -15.46
N ALA A 345 -13.72 -8.54 -14.18
CA ALA A 345 -14.77 -8.26 -13.20
C ALA A 345 -15.51 -6.95 -13.47
N MET A 346 -14.80 -5.91 -13.92
CA MET A 346 -15.42 -4.63 -14.32
C MET A 346 -16.28 -4.83 -15.57
N ILE A 347 -15.76 -5.50 -16.60
CA ILE A 347 -16.46 -5.80 -17.85
C ILE A 347 -17.71 -6.64 -17.60
N ALA A 348 -17.60 -7.69 -16.78
CA ALA A 348 -18.74 -8.55 -16.41
C ALA A 348 -19.88 -7.79 -15.71
N ARG A 349 -19.60 -6.59 -15.20
CA ARG A 349 -20.57 -5.68 -14.57
C ARG A 349 -20.95 -4.50 -15.46
N GLY A 350 -20.63 -4.56 -16.76
CA GLY A 350 -20.95 -3.52 -17.73
C GLY A 350 -20.17 -2.21 -17.56
N GLN A 351 -19.02 -2.25 -16.85
CA GLN A 351 -18.16 -1.09 -16.64
C GLN A 351 -16.92 -1.16 -17.53
N ALA A 352 -16.31 0.00 -17.79
CA ALA A 352 -14.99 0.07 -18.40
C ALA A 352 -13.91 -0.48 -17.44
N PRO A 353 -12.82 -1.06 -17.97
CA PRO A 353 -11.62 -1.32 -17.19
C PRO A 353 -11.08 -0.07 -16.49
N MET A 354 -10.36 -0.26 -15.38
CA MET A 354 -9.70 0.86 -14.69
C MET A 354 -8.68 1.55 -15.60
N GLY A 355 -8.58 2.87 -15.48
CA GLY A 355 -7.60 3.66 -16.22
C GLY A 355 -6.15 3.36 -15.81
N ASP A 356 -5.19 3.83 -16.60
CA ASP A 356 -3.74 3.59 -16.43
C ASP A 356 -2.93 4.87 -16.13
N LEU A 357 -3.59 5.89 -15.60
CA LEU A 357 -3.04 7.23 -15.28
C LEU A 357 -2.53 8.04 -16.49
N THR A 358 -2.62 7.52 -17.72
CA THR A 358 -2.17 8.27 -18.89
C THR A 358 -3.03 9.49 -19.20
N ASN A 359 -4.29 9.52 -18.75
CA ASN A 359 -5.15 10.70 -18.94
C ASN A 359 -4.63 11.91 -18.14
N ALA A 360 -3.93 11.70 -17.02
CA ALA A 360 -3.27 12.76 -16.26
C ALA A 360 -2.01 13.33 -16.96
N LEU A 361 -1.54 12.67 -18.02
CA LEU A 361 -0.28 12.99 -18.70
C LEU A 361 -0.52 13.48 -20.13
N HIS A 362 0.40 14.31 -20.60
CA HIS A 362 0.52 14.76 -21.98
C HIS A 362 1.99 14.79 -22.36
N PHE A 363 2.35 13.95 -23.33
CA PHE A 363 3.68 13.96 -23.93
C PHE A 363 3.62 14.85 -25.17
N PRO A 364 4.47 15.88 -25.27
CA PRO A 364 4.60 16.64 -26.50
C PRO A 364 4.99 15.70 -27.64
N ALA A 365 4.41 15.95 -28.82
CA ALA A 365 4.62 15.15 -30.02
C ALA A 365 6.05 15.26 -30.56
#